data_AF-A0A2D6F374-F1
#
_entry.id   AF-A0A2D6F374-F1
#
_cell.length_a   1.000
_cell.length_b   1.000
_cell.length_c   1.000
_cell.angle_alpha   90.00
_cell.angle_beta   90.00
_cell.angle_gamma   90.00
#
_symmetry.space_group_name_H-M   'P 1'
#
loop_
_entity.id
_entity.type
_entity.pdbx_description
1 polymer ?
#
loop_
_entity_poly.entity_id
_entity_poly.type
_entity_poly.pdbx_seq_one_letter_code
_entity_poly.pdbx_strand_id
1 'polypeptide(L)'
;MILGLDISTSITGATVLDEHGSVLMCEHWDTRNKNKFEDLFAKAEQIRLELLKIHHYYEIKEIFIEQSLQSFRSGFSSAHTLSTLS
;
A
#
# COMPACT_ATOMS: atom_id res chain seq x y z
N MET A 1 -5.40 3.71 -15.95
CA MET A 1 -4.20 4.18 -15.22
C MET A 1 -3.75 3.09 -14.27
N ILE A 2 -2.47 3.08 -13.89
CA ILE A 2 -1.89 2.08 -12.99
C ILE A 2 -1.67 2.73 -11.62
N LEU A 3 -2.07 2.04 -10.55
CA LEU A 3 -1.75 2.43 -9.17
C LEU A 3 -0.65 1.52 -8.61
N GLY A 4 0.53 2.08 -8.33
CA GLY A 4 1.59 1.41 -7.57
C GLY A 4 1.51 1.74 -6.09
N LEU A 5 1.63 0.74 -5.23
CA LEU A 5 1.61 0.87 -3.77
C LEU A 5 2.86 0.24 -3.14
N ASP A 6 3.53 1.02 -2.29
CA ASP A 6 4.54 0.56 -1.33
C ASP A 6 3.89 0.62 0.07
N ILE A 7 3.47 -0.54 0.58
CA ILE A 7 2.61 -0.63 1.76
C ILE A 7 3.45 -0.79 3.03
N SER A 8 3.21 0.09 4.00
CA SER A 8 3.80 0.00 5.34
C SER A 8 2.78 0.29 6.43
N THR A 9 3.08 -0.14 7.66
CA THR A 9 2.34 0.29 8.86
C THR A 9 2.76 1.67 9.37
N SER A 10 3.76 2.28 8.73
CA SER A 10 4.32 3.57 9.12
C SER A 10 4.09 4.63 8.05
N ILE A 11 4.59 4.40 6.84
CA ILE A 11 4.47 5.32 5.71
C ILE A 11 4.13 4.50 4.47
N THR A 12 2.96 4.72 3.89
CA THR A 12 2.56 4.06 2.64
C THR A 12 2.81 4.99 1.48
N GLY A 13 3.54 4.54 0.46
CA GLY A 13 3.75 5.25 -0.79
C GLY A 13 2.68 4.89 -1.83
N ALA A 14 2.25 5.88 -2.62
CA ALA A 14 1.30 5.68 -3.71
C ALA A 14 1.75 6.46 -4.96
N THR A 15 1.73 5.80 -6.11
CA THR A 15 2.04 6.42 -7.41
C THR A 15 0.97 6.05 -8.43
N VAL A 16 0.44 7.04 -9.15
CA VAL A 16 -0.45 6.81 -10.29
C VAL A 16 0.31 7.10 -11.58
N LEU A 17 0.29 6.13 -12.48
CA LEU A 17 0.86 6.25 -13.83
C LEU A 17 -0.25 6.28 -14.88
N ASP A 18 -0.05 7.09 -15.93
CA ASP A 18 -0.86 7.01 -17.14
C ASP A 18 -0.49 5.78 -18.00
N GLU A 19 -1.17 5.61 -19.13
CA GLU A 19 -0.94 4.51 -20.07
C GLU A 19 0.37 4.62 -20.87
N HIS A 20 1.06 5.76 -20.78
CA HIS A 20 2.37 6.01 -21.40
C HIS A 20 3.52 5.91 -20.39
N GLY A 21 3.21 5.63 -19.11
CA GLY A 21 4.18 5.54 -18.03
C GLY A 21 4.54 6.90 -17.40
N SER A 22 3.82 7.98 -17.72
CA SER A 22 4.01 9.28 -17.07
C SER A 22 3.43 9.26 -15.65
N VAL A 23 4.13 9.90 -14.72
CA VAL A 23 3.66 10.06 -13.34
C VAL A 23 2.59 11.13 -13.28
N LEU A 24 1.37 10.74 -12.91
CA LEU A 24 0.25 11.65 -12.67
C LEU A 24 0.18 12.09 -11.20
N MET A 25 0.58 11.20 -10.29
CA MET A 25 0.59 11.44 -8.85
C MET A 25 1.70 10.62 -8.20
N CYS A 26 2.40 11.20 -7.23
CA CYS A 26 3.37 10.50 -6.38
C CYS A 26 3.31 11.11 -4.99
N GLU A 27 2.77 10.35 -4.04
CA GLU A 27 2.54 10.80 -2.66
C GLU A 27 2.93 9.73 -1.64
N HIS A 28 2.98 10.13 -0.38
CA HIS A 28 3.12 9.22 0.75
C HIS A 28 2.17 9.63 1.88
N TRP A 29 1.70 8.64 2.64
CA TRP A 29 0.81 8.85 3.77
C TRP A 29 1.45 8.38 5.07
N ASP A 30 1.75 9.34 5.95
CA ASP A 30 2.40 9.09 7.24
C ASP A 30 1.38 8.77 8.33
N THR A 31 1.41 7.53 8.80
CA THR A 31 0.55 7.01 9.87
C THR A 31 1.30 6.69 11.17
N ARG A 32 2.51 7.25 11.36
CA ARG A 32 3.35 6.98 12.54
C ARG A 32 2.83 7.59 13.83
N ASN A 33 2.04 8.66 13.75
CA ASN A 33 1.58 9.39 14.93
C ASN A 33 0.52 8.59 15.71
N LYS A 34 0.93 7.97 16.82
CA LYS A 34 0.08 7.15 17.69
C LYS A 34 -1.09 7.89 18.34
N ASN A 35 -0.99 9.22 18.49
CA ASN A 35 -2.09 10.03 19.02
C ASN A 35 -3.18 10.27 17.96
N LYS A 36 -2.86 10.07 16.67
CA LYS A 36 -3.82 10.18 15.55
C LYS A 36 -4.28 8.82 15.04
N PHE A 37 -3.40 7.82 15.11
CA PHE A 37 -3.64 6.47 14.63
C PHE A 37 -3.29 5.48 15.73
N GLU A 38 -4.27 5.19 16.58
CA GLU A 38 -4.10 4.45 17.82
C GLU A 38 -3.73 2.98 17.60
N ASP A 39 -4.27 2.37 16.53
CA ASP A 39 -4.09 0.97 16.20
C ASP A 39 -3.94 0.75 14.68
N LEU A 40 -3.80 -0.52 14.28
CA LEU A 40 -3.67 -0.88 12.87
C LEU A 40 -4.94 -0.58 12.07
N PHE A 41 -6.13 -0.64 12.69
CA PHE A 41 -7.40 -0.41 12.01
C PHE A 41 -7.59 1.08 11.70
N ALA A 42 -7.26 1.97 12.63
CA ALA A 42 -7.27 3.42 12.43
C ALA A 42 -6.33 3.83 11.28
N LYS A 43 -5.16 3.17 11.19
CA LYS A 43 -4.25 3.36 10.05
C LYS A 43 -4.88 2.86 8.75
N ALA A 44 -5.45 1.66 8.75
CA ALA A 44 -6.09 1.09 7.57
C ALA A 44 -7.26 1.95 7.07
N GLU A 45 -8.07 2.52 7.97
CA GLU A 45 -9.14 3.45 7.59
C GLU A 45 -8.60 4.72 6.95
N GLN A 46 -7.52 5.29 7.48
CA GLN A 46 -6.87 6.44 6.84
C GLN A 46 -6.42 6.09 5.41
N ILE A 47 -5.74 4.95 5.23
CA ILE A 47 -5.29 4.50 3.91
C ILE A 47 -6.48 4.24 2.97
N ARG A 48 -7.57 3.65 3.48
CA ARG A 48 -8.81 3.41 2.72
C ARG A 48 -9.39 4.72 2.19
N LEU A 49 -9.44 5.76 3.03
CA LEU A 49 -9.92 7.08 2.62
C LEU A 49 -9.07 7.69 1.51
N GLU A 50 -7.74 7.58 1.60
CA GLU A 50 -6.85 8.09 0.55
C GLU A 50 -6.98 7.28 -0.76
N LEU A 51 -7.11 5.95 -0.68
CA LEU A 51 -7.38 5.10 -1.84
C LEU A 51 -8.72 5.45 -2.52
N LEU A 52 -9.76 5.77 -1.74
CA LEU A 52 -11.04 6.23 -2.28
C LEU A 52 -10.92 7.57 -3.00
N LYS A 53 -10.08 8.49 -2.50
CA LYS A 53 -9.79 9.74 -3.22
C LYS A 53 -9.10 9.46 -4.54
N ILE A 54 -8.09 8.59 -4.56
CA ILE A 54 -7.42 8.18 -5.81
C ILE A 54 -8.44 7.63 -6.80
N HIS A 55 -9.30 6.70 -6.35
CA HIS A 55 -10.34 6.11 -7.21
C HIS A 55 -11.34 7.15 -7.73
N HIS A 56 -11.63 8.19 -6.95
CA HIS A 56 -12.49 9.29 -7.38
C HIS A 56 -11.85 10.16 -8.47
N TYR A 57 -10.54 10.43 -8.38
CA TYR A 57 -9.83 11.30 -9.33
C TYR A 57 -9.28 10.56 -10.55
N TYR A 58 -9.03 9.26 -10.44
CA TYR A 58 -8.36 8.47 -11.47
C TYR A 58 -9.10 7.17 -11.75
N GLU A 59 -9.29 6.86 -13.03
CA GLU A 59 -9.78 5.56 -13.48
C GLU A 59 -8.64 4.52 -13.40
N ILE A 60 -8.46 3.98 -12.20
CA ILE A 60 -7.49 2.91 -11.92
C ILE A 60 -7.96 1.62 -12.58
N LYS A 61 -7.14 1.11 -13.50
CA LYS A 61 -7.39 -0.14 -14.24
C LYS A 61 -6.69 -1.32 -13.57
N GLU A 62 -5.47 -1.08 -13.07
CA GLU A 62 -4.66 -2.10 -12.41
C GLU A 62 -3.96 -1.54 -11.18
N ILE A 63 -3.76 -2.41 -10.18
CA ILE A 63 -3.10 -2.09 -8.92
C ILE A 63 -1.92 -3.05 -8.74
N PHE A 64 -0.74 -2.50 -8.51
CA PHE A 64 0.49 -3.24 -8.25
C PHE A 64 0.95 -2.96 -6.82
N ILE A 65 1.21 -4.03 -6.08
CA ILE A 65 1.70 -3.99 -4.70
C ILE A 65 3.04 -4.72 -4.65
N GLU A 66 4.04 -4.15 -3.96
CA GLU A 66 5.31 -4.83 -3.74
C GLU A 66 5.09 -6.16 -2.98
N GLN A 67 5.74 -7.24 -3.44
CA GLN A 67 5.73 -8.49 -2.70
C GLN A 67 6.58 -8.38 -1.44
N SER A 68 6.04 -8.85 -0.31
CA SER A 68 6.82 -8.90 0.94
C SER A 68 8.00 -9.87 0.80
N LEU A 69 9.22 -9.32 0.66
CA LEU A 69 10.46 -10.10 0.60
C LEU A 69 10.69 -10.96 1.86
N GLN A 70 10.02 -10.69 2.98
CA GLN A 70 10.09 -11.52 4.19
C GLN A 70 9.51 -12.93 3.96
N SER A 71 8.52 -13.07 3.08
CA SER A 71 7.96 -14.39 2.71
C SER A 71 8.98 -15.27 1.98
N PHE A 72 10.05 -14.68 1.43
CA PHE A 72 11.09 -15.37 0.67
C PHE A 72 12.42 -15.59 1.43
N ARG A 73 12.54 -15.09 2.67
CA ARG A 73 13.74 -15.31 3.49
C ARG A 73 13.56 -16.57 4.36
N SER A 74 14.46 -17.54 4.22
CA SER A 74 14.53 -18.67 5.14
C SER A 74 14.87 -18.16 6.55
N GLY A 75 14.02 -18.48 7.54
CA GLY A 75 14.27 -18.12 8.94
C GLY A 75 13.08 -17.60 9.76
N PHE A 76 11.89 -17.43 9.19
CA PHE A 76 10.68 -17.06 9.95
C PHE A 76 9.57 -18.08 9.72
N SER A 77 9.49 -19.10 10.59
CA SER A 77 8.53 -20.21 10.48
C SER A 77 7.07 -19.76 10.36
N SER A 78 6.69 -18.59 10.89
CA SER A 78 5.34 -18.03 10.78
C SER A 78 5.05 -17.34 9.45
N ALA A 79 6.03 -16.65 8.85
CA ALA A 79 5.87 -15.95 7.57
C ALA A 79 5.75 -16.94 6.40
N HIS A 80 6.47 -18.06 6.46
CA HIS A 80 6.41 -19.10 5.44
C HIS A 80 5.05 -19.82 5.42
N THR A 81 4.47 -20.12 6.58
CA THR A 81 3.14 -20.74 6.68
C THR A 81 2.05 -19.84 6.10
N LEU A 82 2.10 -18.53 6.35
CA LEU A 82 1.14 -17.58 5.79
C LEU A 82 1.27 -17.45 4.26
N SER A 83 2.49 -17.54 3.71
CA SER A 83 2.73 -17.50 2.27
C SER A 83 2.38 -18.79 1.52
N THR A 84 2.29 -19.93 2.22
CA THR A 84 1.97 -21.24 1.60
C THR A 84 0.47 -21.51 1.60
N LEU A 85 -0.30 -20.82 2.43
CA LEU A 85 -1.75 -20.95 2.56
C LEU A 85 -2.55 -19.92 1.74
N SER A 86 -1.88 -18.96 1.11
CA SER A 86 -2.44 -17.95 0.19
C SER A 86 -2.44 -18.42 -1.25
#